data_AF-A0A7W0H8W4-F1
#
_entry.id   AF-A0A7W0H8W4-F1
#
_cell.length_a   1.000
_cell.length_b   1.000
_cell.length_c   1.000
_cell.angle_alpha   90.00
_cell.angle_beta   90.00
_cell.angle_gamma   90.00
#
_symmetry.space_group_name_H-M   'P 1'
#
loop_
_entity.id
_entity.type
_entity.pdbx_description
1 polymer ?
#
loop_
_entity_poly.entity_id
_entity_poly.type
_entity_poly.pdbx_seq_one_letter_code
_entity_poly.pdbx_strand_id
1 'polypeptide(L)' 'GGTRAVEQLRLIVGELQIADVRAQVALSLFTDFENFSTFAPGAHQEDAVDGMLDQLVAWSNALAPVRASEAEVAPAA' A
#
# COMPACT_ATOMS: atom_id res chain seq x y z
N GLY A 1 14.65 -7.81 -5.21
CA GLY A 1 14.72 -6.63 -4.32
C GLY A 1 13.33 -6.14 -4.00
N GLY A 2 13.15 -5.40 -2.89
CA GLY A 2 11.84 -5.08 -2.29
C GLY A 2 10.75 -4.62 -3.26
N THR A 3 11.06 -3.74 -4.21
CA THR A 3 10.12 -3.27 -5.25
C THR A 3 9.48 -4.41 -6.05
N ARG A 4 10.27 -5.41 -6.47
CA ARG A 4 9.77 -6.58 -7.21
C ARG A 4 8.91 -7.49 -6.34
N ALA A 5 9.20 -7.55 -5.03
CA ALA A 5 8.36 -8.30 -4.09
C ALA A 5 6.98 -7.65 -3.97
N VAL A 6 6.91 -6.31 -3.90
CA VAL A 6 5.63 -5.57 -3.90
C VAL A 6 4.87 -5.75 -5.21
N GLU A 7 5.55 -5.71 -6.36
CA GLU A 7 4.90 -5.98 -7.66
C GLU A 7 4.30 -7.40 -7.73
N GLN A 8 4.99 -8.41 -7.21
CA GLN A 8 4.44 -9.77 -7.12
C GLN A 8 3.27 -9.85 -6.14
N LEU A 9 3.37 -9.17 -5.00
CA LEU A 9 2.29 -9.11 -4.02
C LEU A 9 1.01 -8.51 -4.62
N ARG A 10 1.11 -7.46 -5.44
CA ARG A 10 -0.04 -6.84 -6.13
C ARG A 10 -0.82 -7.85 -6.98
N LEU A 11 -0.13 -8.71 -7.71
CA LEU A 11 -0.78 -9.77 -8.47
C LEU A 11 -1.51 -10.76 -7.55
N ILE A 12 -0.89 -11.15 -6.43
CA ILE A 12 -1.50 -12.09 -5.46
C ILE A 12 -2.75 -11.48 -4.81
N VAL A 13 -2.69 -10.22 -4.38
CA VAL A 13 -3.82 -9.57 -3.72
C VAL A 13 -4.96 -9.26 -4.70
N GLY A 14 -4.64 -9.09 -5.99
CA GLY A 14 -5.63 -9.02 -7.06
C GLY A 14 -6.49 -10.29 -7.18
N GLU A 15 -5.90 -11.47 -7.01
CA GLU A 15 -6.64 -12.75 -6.95
C GLU A 15 -7.57 -12.83 -5.73
N LEU A 16 -7.23 -12.14 -4.64
CA LEU A 16 -8.06 -12.03 -3.44
C LEU A 16 -9.05 -10.85 -3.49
N GLN A 17 -9.19 -10.19 -4.64
CA GLN A 17 -10.06 -9.02 -4.84
C GLN A 17 -9.75 -7.84 -3.90
N ILE A 18 -8.51 -7.72 -3.45
CA ILE A 18 -8.04 -6.57 -2.67
C ILE A 18 -7.55 -5.50 -3.63
N ALA A 19 -8.12 -4.30 -3.55
CA ALA A 19 -7.69 -3.16 -4.36
C ALA A 19 -6.37 -2.56 -3.83
N ASP A 20 -5.29 -2.64 -4.62
CA ASP A 20 -4.01 -1.99 -4.32
C ASP A 20 -3.91 -0.58 -4.95
N VAL A 21 -2.94 0.22 -4.50
CA VAL A 21 -2.64 1.54 -5.07
C VAL A 21 -1.30 1.56 -5.80
N ARG A 22 -1.17 2.46 -6.77
CA ARG A 22 0.02 2.58 -7.63
C ARG A 22 1.23 3.14 -6.88
N ALA A 23 1.03 4.16 -6.05
CA ALA A 23 2.11 4.76 -5.26
C ALA A 23 2.72 3.71 -4.32
N GLN A 24 4.05 3.74 -4.20
CA GLN A 24 4.81 2.81 -3.36
C GLN A 24 6.06 3.49 -2.83
N VAL A 25 6.51 3.07 -1.65
CA VAL A 25 7.76 3.52 -1.03
C VAL A 25 8.84 2.49 -1.31
N ALA A 26 10.01 2.95 -1.75
CA ALA A 26 11.17 2.11 -1.99
C ALA A 26 12.31 2.58 -1.07
N LEU A 27 12.58 1.81 -0.02
CA LEU A 27 13.69 2.07 0.89
C LEU A 27 14.95 1.35 0.39
N SER A 28 16.03 2.10 0.29
CA SER A 28 17.36 1.61 -0.10
C SER A 28 18.26 1.55 1.13
N LEU A 29 18.94 0.41 1.30
CA LEU A 29 19.89 0.24 2.41
C LEU A 29 21.11 1.18 2.33
N PHE A 30 21.35 1.80 1.17
CA PHE A 30 22.47 2.72 0.97
C PHE A 30 22.13 4.17 1.29
N THR A 31 20.85 4.54 1.20
CA THR A 31 20.41 5.94 1.28
C THR A 31 19.44 6.20 2.43
N ASP A 32 18.79 5.16 2.94
CA ASP A 32 17.77 5.27 3.98
C ASP A 32 18.17 4.57 5.28
N PHE A 33 19.40 4.06 5.34
CA PHE A 33 19.94 3.38 6.52
C PHE A 33 21.40 3.76 6.76
N GLU A 34 21.71 4.18 7.98
CA GLU A 34 23.08 4.33 8.47
C GLU A 34 23.63 2.96 8.87
N ASN A 35 24.87 2.66 8.43
CA ASN A 35 25.54 1.38 8.68
C ASN A 35 24.66 0.16 8.36
N PHE A 36 23.82 0.25 7.33
CA PHE A 36 22.90 -0.81 6.88
C PHE A 36 21.93 -1.33 7.96
N SER A 37 21.69 -0.57 9.03
CA SER A 37 20.97 -1.08 10.21
C SER A 37 20.08 -0.04 10.89
N THR A 38 20.54 1.21 11.00
CA THR A 38 19.77 2.27 11.66
C THR A 38 18.98 3.03 10.62
N PHE A 39 17.65 3.01 10.73
CA PHE A 39 16.77 3.70 9.79
C PHE A 39 16.99 5.23 9.87
N ALA A 40 17.37 5.81 8.74
CA ALA A 40 17.65 7.23 8.55
C ALA A 40 17.25 7.62 7.11
N PRO A 41 15.93 7.74 6.84
CA PRO A 41 15.42 7.92 5.49
C PRO A 41 15.86 9.26 4.89
N GLY A 42 16.07 9.27 3.57
CA GLY A 42 16.26 10.52 2.85
C GLY A 42 15.00 11.39 2.88
N ALA A 43 15.16 12.72 2.80
CA ALA A 43 14.04 13.68 2.91
C ALA A 43 12.87 13.42 1.93
N HIS A 44 13.16 12.83 0.76
CA HIS A 44 12.15 12.50 -0.25
C HIS A 44 11.21 11.34 0.14
N GLN A 45 11.55 10.54 1.16
CA GLN A 45 10.74 9.40 1.58
C GLN A 45 9.45 9.84 2.28
N GLU A 46 9.44 11.02 2.90
CA GLU A 46 8.25 11.61 3.53
C GLU A 46 7.17 11.88 2.47
N ASP A 47 7.50 12.64 1.43
CA ASP A 47 6.58 12.88 0.31
C ASP A 47 6.11 11.58 -0.38
N ALA A 48 7.00 10.59 -0.46
CA ALA A 48 6.68 9.31 -1.07
C ALA A 48 5.69 8.47 -0.23
N VAL A 49 5.84 8.46 1.10
CA VAL A 49 4.93 7.74 1.99
C VAL A 49 3.59 8.46 2.10
N ASP A 50 3.59 9.78 2.19
CA ASP A 50 2.37 10.58 2.25
C ASP A 50 1.55 10.40 0.97
N GLY A 51 2.18 10.50 -0.21
CA GLY A 51 1.48 10.26 -1.47
C GLY A 51 0.92 8.84 -1.63
N MET A 52 1.56 7.84 -1.00
CA MET A 52 1.04 6.47 -0.97
C MET A 52 -0.16 6.32 -0.03
N LEU A 53 -0.06 6.89 1.18
CA LEU A 53 -1.13 6.86 2.17
C LEU A 53 -2.35 7.67 1.71
N ASP A 54 -2.15 8.81 1.07
CA ASP A 54 -3.23 9.62 0.49
C ASP A 54 -4.04 8.83 -0.55
N GLN A 55 -3.35 8.12 -1.47
CA GLN A 55 -4.02 7.24 -2.43
C GLN A 55 -4.76 6.11 -1.72
N LEU A 56 -4.12 5.47 -0.73
CA LEU A 56 -4.71 4.36 0.02
C LEU A 56 -5.98 4.80 0.75
N VAL A 57 -5.94 5.92 1.45
CA VAL A 57 -7.08 6.47 2.19
C VAL A 57 -8.21 6.86 1.22
N ALA A 58 -7.88 7.54 0.13
CA ALA A 58 -8.86 7.95 -0.88
C ALA A 58 -9.61 6.73 -1.47
N TRP A 59 -8.88 5.69 -1.89
CA TRP A 59 -9.48 4.47 -2.45
C TRP A 59 -10.24 3.67 -1.41
N SER A 60 -9.70 3.58 -0.19
CA SER A 60 -10.37 2.88 0.91
C SER A 60 -11.74 3.48 1.21
N ASN A 61 -11.82 4.82 1.24
CA ASN A 61 -13.07 5.55 1.43
C ASN A 61 -14.01 5.39 0.23
N ALA A 62 -13.51 5.53 -1.00
CA ALA A 62 -14.31 5.41 -2.22
C ALA A 62 -14.94 4.02 -2.40
N LEU A 63 -14.23 2.96 -1.99
CA LEU A 63 -14.69 1.58 -2.09
C LEU A 63 -15.46 1.08 -0.85
N ALA A 64 -15.51 1.87 0.23
CA ALA A 64 -16.25 1.50 1.44
C ALA A 64 -17.74 1.21 1.19
N PRO A 65 -18.48 1.99 0.38
CA PRO A 65 -19.86 1.70 0.06
C PRO A 65 -20.06 0.36 -0.67
N VAL A 66 -19.11 -0.04 -1.51
CA VAL A 66 -19.18 -1.34 -2.24
C VAL A 66 -19.15 -2.49 -1.23
N ARG A 67 -18.23 -2.44 -0.27
CA ARG A 67 -18.12 -3.45 0.80
C ARG A 67 -19.33 -3.44 1.74
N ALA A 68 -19.84 -2.25 2.07
CA ALA A 68 -21.02 -2.12 2.92
C ALA A 68 -22.29 -2.65 2.24
N SER A 69 -22.46 -2.40 0.94
CA SER A 69 -23.58 -2.90 0.16
C SER A 69 -23.59 -4.42 0.06
N GLU A 70 -22.42 -5.05 0.02
CA GLU A 70 -22.30 -6.51 0.03
C GLU A 70 -22.70 -7.11 1.40
N ALA A 71 -22.34 -6.43 2.50
CA ALA A 71 -22.77 -6.81 3.85
C ALA A 71 -24.28 -6.66 4.08
N GLU A 72 -24.94 -5.73 3.40
CA GLU A 72 -26.40 -5.53 3.48
C GLU A 72 -27.19 -6.54 2.63
N VAL A 73 -26.58 -7.06 1.55
CA VAL A 73 -27.20 -8.04 0.63
C VAL A 73 -26.93 -9.49 1.03
N ALA A 74 -25.93 -9.75 1.88
CA ALA A 74 -25.68 -11.09 2.42
C ALA A 74 -26.89 -11.56 3.26
N PRO A 75 -27.55 -12.70 2.92
CA PRO A 75 -28.63 -13.21 3.75
C PRO A 75 -28.06 -13.50 5.14
N ALA A 76 -28.75 -12.98 6.17
CA ALA A 76 -28.45 -13.29 7.56
C ALA A 76 -28.33 -14.82 7.72
N ALA A 77 -27.11 -15.29 7.95
CA ALA A 77 -26.81 -16.67 8.28
C ALA A 77 -27.17 -16.96 9.73
#